data_AF-A0A754B7G0-F1
#
_entry.id   AF-A0A754B7G0-F1
#
_cell.length_a   1.000
_cell.length_b   1.000
_cell.length_c   1.000
_cell.angle_alpha   90.00
_cell.angle_beta   90.00
_cell.angle_gamma   90.00
#
_symmetry.space_group_name_H-M   'P 1'
#
loop_
_entity.id
_entity.type
_entity.pdbx_description
1 polymer ?
#
loop_
_entity_poly.entity_id
_entity_poly.type
_entity_poly.pdbx_seq_one_letter_code
_entity_poly.pdbx_strand_id
1 'polypeptide(L)'
;MTIAIGFNLVRPATGLYVQGMIALGEGTPLFSATLLAKLRPENSTGLGSTSVQGNVLTTRSGPESVLSAVNTYLTDKLTGDELKIILNNRDKFEFAIGVGDRRSGVVSRFVIASNWHGEDVNNLLLLPNPPNAPEYDFRLTFSADTGTLTLTDNHVLVPNTYGGMRYLTVRVKP
;
A
#
# COMPACT_ATOMS: atom_id res chain seq x y z
N MET A 1 -23.76 67.57 -25.15
CA MET A 1 -22.57 66.76 -25.48
C MET A 1 -22.00 66.31 -24.14
N THR A 2 -22.12 65.02 -23.83
CA THR A 2 -21.87 64.47 -22.49
C THR A 2 -20.73 63.47 -22.60
N ILE A 3 -19.71 63.59 -21.76
CA ILE A 3 -18.78 62.51 -21.45
C ILE A 3 -18.54 62.54 -19.94
N ALA A 4 -18.99 61.48 -19.26
CA ALA A 4 -18.67 61.18 -17.87
C ALA A 4 -17.75 59.96 -17.86
N ILE A 5 -16.62 60.06 -17.17
CA ILE A 5 -15.65 58.98 -17.01
C ILE A 5 -15.89 58.37 -15.62
N GLY A 6 -16.34 57.12 -15.60
CA GLY A 6 -16.52 56.34 -14.37
C GLY A 6 -15.33 55.44 -14.10
N PHE A 7 -15.10 55.12 -12.83
CA PHE A 7 -14.53 53.84 -12.44
C PHE A 7 -15.22 53.36 -11.16
N ASN A 8 -15.93 52.24 -11.31
CA ASN A 8 -16.62 51.51 -10.25
C ASN A 8 -15.84 50.23 -9.93
N LEU A 9 -15.94 49.83 -8.67
CA LEU A 9 -15.26 48.72 -7.99
C LEU A 9 -15.32 47.37 -8.73
N VAL A 10 -14.19 46.68 -8.84
CA VAL A 10 -14.09 45.33 -9.41
C VAL A 10 -14.54 44.29 -8.37
N ARG A 11 -15.59 43.51 -8.72
CA ARG A 11 -15.99 42.27 -8.05
C ARG A 11 -15.24 41.07 -8.67
N PRO A 12 -15.00 39.98 -7.92
CA PRO A 12 -14.26 38.82 -8.44
C PRO A 12 -15.06 38.11 -9.54
N ALA A 13 -14.39 37.82 -10.66
CA ALA A 13 -14.99 37.23 -11.83
C ALA A 13 -15.33 35.76 -11.61
N THR A 14 -16.61 35.45 -11.78
CA THR A 14 -17.15 34.10 -12.03
C THR A 14 -16.61 33.59 -13.38
N GLY A 15 -16.36 32.28 -13.44
CA GLY A 15 -15.58 31.59 -14.47
C GLY A 15 -15.81 32.00 -15.93
N LEU A 16 -14.70 32.03 -16.68
CA LEU A 16 -14.67 32.19 -18.13
C LEU A 16 -14.90 30.82 -18.78
N TYR A 17 -16.10 30.59 -19.32
CA TYR A 17 -16.35 29.53 -20.30
C TYR A 17 -15.78 29.97 -21.65
N VAL A 18 -14.72 29.30 -22.12
CA VAL A 18 -14.21 29.48 -23.48
C VAL A 18 -14.74 28.35 -24.35
N GLN A 19 -15.69 28.70 -25.21
CA GLN A 19 -16.24 27.85 -26.26
C GLN A 19 -15.17 27.65 -27.35
N GLY A 20 -14.67 26.42 -27.51
CA GLY A 20 -13.85 26.05 -28.67
C GLY A 20 -12.39 25.65 -28.44
N MET A 21 -11.96 25.36 -27.20
CA MET A 21 -10.70 24.63 -27.01
C MET A 21 -10.93 23.13 -27.17
N ILE A 22 -10.41 22.55 -28.25
CA ILE A 22 -10.13 21.12 -28.32
C ILE A 22 -9.07 20.86 -27.26
N ALA A 23 -9.47 20.26 -26.14
CA ALA A 23 -8.54 19.70 -25.17
C ALA A 23 -7.74 18.60 -25.89
N LEU A 24 -6.52 18.93 -26.30
CA LEU A 24 -5.56 17.97 -26.80
C LEU A 24 -5.14 17.07 -25.64
N GLY A 25 -5.87 15.97 -25.47
CA GLY A 25 -5.41 14.72 -24.85
C GLY A 25 -4.99 14.78 -23.39
N GLU A 26 -5.91 15.08 -22.47
CA GLU A 26 -5.89 14.31 -21.21
C GLU A 26 -6.49 12.94 -21.56
N GLY A 27 -5.62 12.00 -21.93
CA GLY A 27 -6.03 10.60 -21.94
C GLY A 27 -6.65 10.27 -20.59
N THR A 28 -7.72 9.47 -20.58
CA THR A 28 -8.38 9.04 -19.34
C THR A 28 -7.31 8.64 -18.32
N PRO A 29 -7.26 9.26 -17.13
CA PRO A 29 -6.21 8.93 -16.17
C PRO A 29 -6.22 7.43 -15.94
N LEU A 30 -5.04 6.80 -16.08
CA LEU A 30 -4.87 5.35 -16.07
C LEU A 30 -5.51 4.70 -14.81
N PHE A 31 -5.59 5.47 -13.72
CA PHE A 31 -6.20 5.09 -12.45
C PHE A 31 -7.18 6.16 -11.98
N SER A 32 -8.29 5.73 -11.35
CA SER A 32 -9.28 6.66 -10.82
C SER A 32 -8.71 7.49 -9.65
N ALA A 33 -9.08 8.76 -9.55
CA ALA A 33 -8.65 9.62 -8.44
C ALA A 33 -9.05 9.05 -7.08
N THR A 34 -10.21 8.38 -7.00
CA THR A 34 -10.68 7.69 -5.79
C THR A 34 -9.74 6.56 -5.38
N LEU A 35 -9.31 5.71 -6.32
CA LEU A 35 -8.33 4.66 -6.05
C LEU A 35 -7.03 5.26 -5.52
N LEU A 36 -6.51 6.28 -6.22
CA LEU A 36 -5.25 6.92 -5.83
C LEU A 36 -5.33 7.58 -4.45
N ALA A 37 -6.48 8.14 -4.09
CA ALA A 37 -6.71 8.72 -2.77
C ALA A 37 -6.59 7.67 -1.66
N LYS A 38 -7.16 6.46 -1.84
CA LYS A 38 -7.08 5.37 -0.84
C LYS A 38 -5.64 4.93 -0.56
N LEU A 39 -4.76 4.98 -1.55
CA LEU A 39 -3.37 4.52 -1.45
C LEU A 39 -2.41 5.56 -0.87
N ARG A 40 -2.91 6.75 -0.49
CA ARG A 40 -2.06 7.79 0.10
C ARG A 40 -1.65 7.43 1.53
N PRO A 41 -0.48 7.91 2.00
CA PRO A 41 0.00 7.62 3.35
C PRO A 41 -1.00 7.97 4.48
N GLU A 42 -1.76 9.06 4.34
CA GLU A 42 -2.78 9.47 5.31
C GLU A 42 -3.92 8.44 5.48
N ASN A 43 -4.11 7.56 4.51
CA ASN A 43 -5.11 6.49 4.53
C ASN A 43 -4.52 5.13 4.96
N SER A 44 -3.27 5.09 5.40
CA SER A 44 -2.71 3.91 6.05
C SER A 44 -3.14 3.83 7.52
N THR A 45 -3.40 2.63 8.02
CA THR A 45 -3.79 2.39 9.42
C THR A 45 -3.14 1.13 9.97
N GLY A 46 -2.93 1.07 11.28
CA GLY A 46 -2.41 -0.12 11.96
C GLY A 46 -1.03 -0.59 11.49
N LEU A 47 -0.20 0.29 10.92
CA LEU A 47 1.16 -0.06 10.50
C LEU A 47 2.06 -0.31 11.72
N GLY A 48 2.72 -1.45 11.74
CA GLY A 48 3.73 -1.81 12.73
C GLY A 48 5.07 -1.11 12.49
N SER A 49 5.82 -0.95 13.56
CA SER A 49 7.18 -0.41 13.58
C SER A 49 8.01 -1.05 14.70
N THR A 50 9.25 -0.61 14.88
CA THR A 50 10.09 -1.04 16.01
C THR A 50 9.58 -0.54 17.38
N SER A 51 8.62 0.39 17.41
CA SER A 51 8.03 0.96 18.63
C SER A 51 6.54 0.66 18.80
N VAL A 52 5.83 0.26 17.74
CA VAL A 52 4.38 0.00 17.76
C VAL A 52 4.09 -1.36 17.14
N GLN A 53 3.31 -2.21 17.82
CA GLN A 53 2.97 -3.55 17.29
C GLN A 53 2.22 -3.45 15.95
N GLY A 54 1.24 -2.55 15.86
CA GLY A 54 0.33 -2.44 14.73
C GLY A 54 -0.68 -3.59 14.65
N ASN A 55 -1.38 -3.67 13.52
CA ASN A 55 -2.14 -4.85 13.14
C ASN A 55 -1.17 -6.00 12.86
N VAL A 56 -1.60 -7.23 13.15
CA VAL A 56 -0.76 -8.41 12.95
C VAL A 56 -1.54 -9.46 12.17
N LEU A 57 -1.04 -9.81 10.99
CA LEU A 57 -1.44 -11.01 10.28
C LEU A 57 -0.45 -12.12 10.62
N THR A 58 -0.93 -13.13 11.35
CA THR A 58 -0.10 -14.25 11.79
C THR A 58 0.37 -15.09 10.60
N THR A 59 1.62 -15.54 10.65
CA THR A 59 2.19 -16.48 9.68
C THR A 59 1.42 -17.79 9.65
N ARG A 60 1.21 -18.33 8.46
CA ARG A 60 0.37 -19.53 8.26
C ARG A 60 0.79 -20.26 6.98
N SER A 61 0.60 -21.59 6.96
CA SER A 61 0.91 -22.40 5.79
C SER A 61 -0.10 -22.26 4.64
N GLY A 62 -1.32 -21.80 4.92
CA GLY A 62 -2.38 -21.64 3.92
C GLY A 62 -2.36 -20.26 3.25
N PRO A 63 -2.79 -20.16 1.99
CA PRO A 63 -2.88 -18.87 1.30
C PRO A 63 -3.96 -17.97 1.90
N GLU A 64 -3.69 -16.67 1.85
CA GLU A 64 -4.59 -15.58 2.20
C GLU A 64 -4.82 -14.68 0.97
N SER A 65 -5.97 -14.00 0.92
CA SER A 65 -6.24 -13.04 -0.15
C SER A 65 -5.35 -11.80 0.01
N VAL A 66 -4.70 -11.37 -1.07
CA VAL A 66 -3.96 -10.10 -1.11
C VAL A 66 -4.88 -8.93 -0.77
N LEU A 67 -6.15 -8.98 -1.19
CA LEU A 67 -7.14 -7.95 -0.86
C LEU A 67 -7.33 -7.82 0.65
N SER A 68 -7.53 -8.95 1.33
CA SER A 68 -7.73 -8.97 2.78
C SER A 68 -6.48 -8.47 3.51
N ALA A 69 -5.30 -8.89 3.06
CA ALA A 69 -4.05 -8.44 3.66
C ALA A 69 -3.81 -6.94 3.48
N VAL A 70 -3.96 -6.40 2.27
CA VAL A 70 -3.79 -4.95 2.00
C VAL A 70 -4.83 -4.15 2.76
N ASN A 71 -6.09 -4.58 2.74
CA ASN A 71 -7.18 -3.92 3.45
C ASN A 71 -7.01 -3.95 4.97
N THR A 72 -6.17 -4.81 5.53
CA THR A 72 -5.83 -4.76 6.96
C THR A 72 -5.12 -3.45 7.33
N TYR A 73 -4.41 -2.82 6.39
CA TYR A 73 -3.57 -1.65 6.62
C TYR A 73 -4.05 -0.37 5.95
N LEU A 74 -5.27 -0.37 5.39
CA LEU A 74 -5.91 0.80 4.81
C LEU A 74 -7.11 1.23 5.64
N THR A 75 -7.32 2.53 5.82
CA THR A 75 -8.55 3.09 6.39
C THR A 75 -9.70 2.87 5.42
N ASP A 76 -9.55 3.36 4.19
CA ASP A 76 -10.50 3.18 3.11
C ASP A 76 -10.15 1.93 2.30
N LYS A 77 -11.03 0.92 2.39
CA LYS A 77 -10.75 -0.41 1.81
C LYS A 77 -10.82 -0.39 0.28
N LEU A 78 -9.93 -1.15 -0.33
CA LEU A 78 -9.99 -1.48 -1.75
C LEU A 78 -11.13 -2.47 -2.02
N THR A 79 -11.73 -2.35 -3.20
CA THR A 79 -12.57 -3.39 -3.79
C THR A 79 -11.72 -4.43 -4.52
N GLY A 80 -12.33 -5.56 -4.89
CA GLY A 80 -11.65 -6.57 -5.70
C GLY A 80 -11.19 -6.04 -7.06
N ASP A 81 -12.00 -5.21 -7.72
CA ASP A 81 -11.66 -4.61 -9.01
C ASP A 81 -10.52 -3.61 -8.89
N GLU A 82 -10.53 -2.77 -7.84
CA GLU A 82 -9.46 -1.83 -7.55
C GLU A 82 -8.13 -2.56 -7.31
N LEU A 83 -8.13 -3.64 -6.52
CA LEU A 83 -6.93 -4.45 -6.35
C LEU A 83 -6.48 -5.09 -7.66
N LYS A 84 -7.41 -5.64 -8.46
CA LYS A 84 -7.07 -6.26 -9.74
C LYS A 84 -6.39 -5.25 -10.67
N ILE A 85 -6.85 -3.99 -10.69
CA ILE A 85 -6.20 -2.91 -11.44
C ILE A 85 -4.77 -2.69 -10.94
N ILE A 86 -4.55 -2.63 -9.63
CA ILE A 86 -3.20 -2.49 -9.04
C ILE A 86 -2.31 -3.67 -9.46
N LEU A 87 -2.79 -4.91 -9.30
CA LEU A 87 -2.03 -6.13 -9.59
C LEU A 87 -1.70 -6.30 -11.08
N ASN A 88 -2.55 -5.81 -11.98
CA ASN A 88 -2.30 -5.79 -13.42
C ASN A 88 -1.31 -4.69 -13.85
N ASN A 89 -1.08 -3.68 -13.01
CA ASN A 89 -0.22 -2.54 -13.32
C ASN A 89 0.86 -2.35 -12.25
N ARG A 90 1.41 -3.46 -11.72
CA ARG A 90 2.39 -3.44 -10.61
C ARG A 90 3.65 -2.63 -10.91
N ASP A 91 3.99 -2.45 -12.18
CA ASP A 91 5.10 -1.57 -12.56
C ASP A 91 4.85 -0.11 -12.13
N LYS A 92 3.59 0.31 -11.96
CA LYS A 92 3.17 1.64 -11.49
C LYS A 92 3.01 1.76 -9.97
N PHE A 93 3.06 0.65 -9.24
CA PHE A 93 2.85 0.63 -7.79
C PHE A 93 4.08 0.09 -7.05
N GLU A 94 4.34 0.64 -5.87
CA GLU A 94 5.35 0.18 -4.93
C GLU A 94 4.68 -0.60 -3.82
N PHE A 95 5.10 -1.85 -3.63
CA PHE A 95 4.69 -2.67 -2.50
C PHE A 95 5.81 -2.69 -1.47
N ALA A 96 5.44 -2.53 -0.20
CA ALA A 96 6.37 -2.66 0.91
C ALA A 96 5.75 -3.55 1.99
N ILE A 97 6.54 -4.54 2.45
CA ILE A 97 6.14 -5.49 3.48
C ILE A 97 7.06 -5.36 4.69
N GLY A 98 6.48 -5.40 5.89
CA GLY A 98 7.23 -5.49 7.12
C GLY A 98 6.80 -6.68 7.96
N VAL A 99 7.79 -7.38 8.47
CA VAL A 99 7.67 -8.62 9.22
C VAL A 99 8.33 -8.49 10.57
N GLY A 100 7.89 -9.29 11.54
CA GLY A 100 8.44 -9.26 12.88
C GLY A 100 7.76 -10.22 13.83
N ASP A 101 8.16 -10.12 15.10
CA ASP A 101 7.51 -10.88 16.17
C ASP A 101 6.11 -10.31 16.44
N ARG A 102 5.14 -11.20 16.63
CA ARG A 102 3.74 -10.88 16.99
C ARG A 102 3.54 -10.59 18.48
N ARG A 103 4.50 -10.94 19.33
CA ARG A 103 4.43 -10.76 20.79
C ARG A 103 4.76 -9.33 21.17
N SER A 104 3.87 -8.72 21.96
CA SER A 104 4.03 -7.36 22.47
C SER A 104 5.26 -7.14 23.36
N GLY A 105 5.85 -8.19 23.93
CA GLY A 105 7.06 -8.08 24.74
C GLY A 105 8.34 -7.80 23.93
N VAL A 106 8.29 -7.91 22.61
CA VAL A 106 9.47 -7.80 21.71
C VAL A 106 9.14 -7.02 20.44
N VAL A 107 8.34 -5.96 20.57
CA VAL A 107 7.87 -5.10 19.45
C VAL A 107 9.01 -4.62 18.55
N SER A 108 10.20 -4.38 19.12
CA SER A 108 11.40 -3.94 18.41
C SER A 108 11.95 -4.96 17.41
N ARG A 109 11.56 -6.24 17.49
CA ARG A 109 11.83 -7.27 16.49
C ARG A 109 10.92 -7.08 15.29
N PHE A 110 11.18 -6.02 14.54
CA PHE A 110 10.45 -5.66 13.33
C PHE A 110 11.43 -5.15 12.28
N VAL A 111 11.15 -5.45 11.02
CA VAL A 111 11.88 -4.88 9.89
C VAL A 111 11.01 -4.81 8.64
N ILE A 112 11.27 -3.82 7.79
CA ILE A 112 10.74 -3.75 6.43
C ILE A 112 11.67 -4.58 5.55
N ALA A 113 11.11 -5.52 4.79
CA ALA A 113 11.89 -6.31 3.85
C ALA A 113 12.36 -5.42 2.69
N SER A 114 13.60 -5.58 2.29
CA SER A 114 14.24 -4.75 1.25
C SER A 114 14.39 -5.46 -0.09
N ASN A 115 13.98 -6.73 -0.19
CA ASN A 115 14.24 -7.60 -1.34
C ASN A 115 12.97 -8.09 -2.03
N TRP A 116 11.83 -7.43 -1.81
CA TRP A 116 10.56 -7.72 -2.48
C TRP A 116 9.78 -6.43 -2.69
N HIS A 117 9.22 -6.25 -3.88
CA HIS A 117 8.58 -5.01 -4.32
C HIS A 117 7.25 -5.23 -5.07
N GLY A 118 6.60 -6.38 -4.86
CA GLY A 118 5.28 -6.70 -5.41
C GLY A 118 5.30 -7.72 -6.55
N GLU A 119 6.47 -8.15 -6.98
CA GLU A 119 6.64 -9.20 -7.99
C GLU A 119 6.14 -10.57 -7.49
N ASP A 120 5.78 -11.44 -8.43
CA ASP A 120 5.40 -12.81 -8.11
C ASP A 120 6.62 -13.58 -7.63
N VAL A 121 6.47 -14.20 -6.47
CA VAL A 121 7.55 -14.94 -5.82
C VAL A 121 7.01 -16.23 -5.24
N ASN A 122 7.86 -17.24 -5.23
CA ASN A 122 7.55 -18.50 -4.58
C ASN A 122 8.62 -18.79 -3.54
N ASN A 123 8.21 -18.86 -2.26
CA ASN A 123 9.08 -19.20 -1.14
C ASN A 123 10.32 -18.27 -0.99
N LEU A 124 10.16 -16.99 -1.31
CA LEU A 124 11.22 -15.99 -1.16
C LEU A 124 11.53 -15.78 0.32
N LEU A 125 12.81 -15.90 0.70
CA LEU A 125 13.27 -15.45 2.00
C LEU A 125 13.24 -13.93 2.05
N LEU A 126 12.43 -13.36 2.93
CA LEU A 126 12.41 -11.93 3.18
C LEU A 126 13.62 -11.54 4.02
N LEU A 127 14.32 -10.52 3.53
CA LEU A 127 15.54 -10.01 4.16
C LEU A 127 15.41 -8.51 4.42
N PRO A 128 16.07 -8.00 5.48
CA PRO A 128 16.85 -8.76 6.47
C PRO A 128 15.97 -9.47 7.52
N ASN A 129 16.56 -10.31 8.37
CA ASN A 129 15.89 -10.80 9.59
C ASN A 129 15.68 -9.64 10.58
N PRO A 130 14.61 -9.63 11.39
CA PRO A 130 14.44 -8.60 12.41
C PRO A 130 15.64 -8.49 13.37
N PRO A 131 15.99 -7.28 13.82
CA PRO A 131 17.13 -7.08 14.71
C PRO A 131 16.87 -7.72 16.09
N ASN A 132 17.93 -8.25 16.73
CA ASN A 132 17.88 -8.88 18.05
C ASN A 132 16.86 -10.03 18.16
N ALA A 133 16.50 -10.63 17.02
CA ALA A 133 15.66 -11.79 16.93
C ALA A 133 16.51 -13.05 16.66
N PRO A 134 16.04 -14.23 17.11
CA PRO A 134 16.48 -15.46 16.48
C PRO A 134 16.06 -15.46 14.99
N GLU A 135 16.60 -16.39 14.23
CA GLU A 135 16.22 -16.57 12.84
C GLU A 135 14.74 -16.94 12.73
N TYR A 136 13.99 -16.13 11.97
CA TYR A 136 12.58 -16.37 11.67
C TYR A 136 12.38 -17.01 10.30
N ASP A 137 13.34 -16.94 9.38
CA ASP A 137 13.16 -17.38 7.99
C ASP A 137 11.80 -17.00 7.39
N PHE A 138 11.44 -15.73 7.41
CA PHE A 138 10.16 -15.31 6.85
C PHE A 138 10.11 -15.66 5.35
N ARG A 139 9.20 -16.56 4.95
CA ARG A 139 9.06 -16.96 3.54
C ARG A 139 7.77 -16.41 2.95
N LEU A 140 7.90 -15.67 1.87
CA LEU A 140 6.79 -15.12 1.11
C LEU A 140 6.56 -15.94 -0.17
N THR A 141 5.32 -16.35 -0.37
CA THR A 141 4.79 -16.70 -1.70
C THR A 141 3.73 -15.66 -2.04
N PHE A 142 3.85 -15.03 -3.20
CA PHE A 142 2.93 -14.01 -3.68
C PHE A 142 2.61 -14.28 -5.15
N SER A 143 1.32 -14.20 -5.49
CA SER A 143 0.83 -14.36 -6.85
C SER A 143 -0.26 -13.34 -7.13
N ALA A 144 0.03 -12.39 -8.01
CA ALA A 144 -0.92 -11.42 -8.52
C ALA A 144 -2.03 -12.07 -9.34
N ASP A 145 -1.67 -13.08 -10.15
CA ASP A 145 -2.61 -13.78 -11.03
C ASP A 145 -3.75 -14.43 -10.25
N THR A 146 -3.42 -15.04 -9.10
CA THR A 146 -4.40 -15.66 -8.21
C THR A 146 -4.90 -14.71 -7.12
N GLY A 147 -4.27 -13.54 -6.96
CA GLY A 147 -4.59 -12.59 -5.89
C GLY A 147 -4.36 -13.15 -4.49
N THR A 148 -3.36 -14.02 -4.33
CA THR A 148 -3.06 -14.71 -3.07
C THR A 148 -1.65 -14.45 -2.58
N LEU A 149 -1.48 -14.43 -1.27
CA LEU A 149 -0.19 -14.44 -0.60
C LEU A 149 -0.15 -15.46 0.53
N THR A 150 1.01 -16.03 0.79
CA THR A 150 1.30 -16.87 1.95
C THR A 150 2.57 -16.33 2.59
N LEU A 151 2.52 -16.10 3.91
CA LEU A 151 3.70 -15.74 4.68
C LEU A 151 3.88 -16.78 5.79
N THR A 152 5.03 -17.44 5.81
CA THR A 152 5.42 -18.37 6.88
C THR A 152 6.61 -17.82 7.65
N ASP A 153 6.82 -18.33 8.86
CA ASP A 153 8.09 -18.24 9.59
C ASP A 153 8.54 -19.64 10.02
N ASN A 154 9.80 -19.74 10.38
CA ASN A 154 10.44 -20.85 11.04
C ASN A 154 11.22 -20.32 12.24
N HIS A 155 10.54 -20.13 13.37
CA HIS A 155 11.18 -19.63 14.58
C HIS A 155 11.91 -20.77 15.30
N VAL A 156 13.23 -20.83 15.14
CA VAL A 156 14.06 -21.87 15.79
C VAL A 156 13.53 -23.27 15.49
N LEU A 157 13.34 -23.58 14.21
CA LEU A 157 12.82 -24.87 13.72
C LEU A 157 11.36 -25.18 14.06
N VAL A 158 10.61 -24.21 14.61
CA VAL A 158 9.17 -24.33 14.85
C VAL A 158 8.41 -23.41 13.89
N PRO A 159 7.63 -23.97 12.93
CA PRO A 159 6.97 -23.17 11.91
C PRO A 159 5.79 -22.38 12.48
N ASN A 160 5.49 -21.21 11.90
CA ASN A 160 4.26 -20.42 12.15
C ASN A 160 4.02 -20.04 13.62
N THR A 161 5.10 -19.81 14.39
CA THR A 161 5.00 -19.73 15.86
C THR A 161 4.97 -18.31 16.40
N TYR A 162 5.87 -17.42 15.97
CA TYR A 162 5.93 -16.05 16.51
C TYR A 162 6.03 -14.98 15.44
N GLY A 163 6.24 -15.36 14.19
CA GLY A 163 6.24 -14.45 13.07
C GLY A 163 4.86 -13.84 12.77
N GLY A 164 4.88 -12.64 12.20
CA GLY A 164 3.70 -12.01 11.63
C GLY A 164 4.08 -10.94 10.63
N MET A 165 3.20 -10.74 9.64
CA MET A 165 3.17 -9.52 8.86
C MET A 165 2.60 -8.43 9.75
N ARG A 166 3.32 -7.32 9.88
CA ARG A 166 2.94 -6.18 10.71
C ARG A 166 2.80 -4.90 9.90
N TYR A 167 3.17 -4.94 8.64
CA TYR A 167 3.14 -3.81 7.73
C TYR A 167 2.94 -4.35 6.32
N LEU A 168 1.99 -3.79 5.59
CA LEU A 168 1.87 -3.96 4.16
C LEU A 168 1.31 -2.67 3.58
N THR A 169 2.00 -2.06 2.64
CA THR A 169 1.50 -0.89 1.92
C THR A 169 1.63 -1.07 0.42
N VAL A 170 0.75 -0.38 -0.30
CA VAL A 170 0.78 -0.24 -1.75
C VAL A 170 0.68 1.24 -2.06
N ARG A 171 1.60 1.78 -2.83
CA ARG A 171 1.67 3.21 -3.16
C ARG A 171 1.86 3.40 -4.65
N VAL A 172 1.42 4.54 -5.18
CA VAL A 172 1.75 4.93 -6.56
C VAL A 172 3.23 5.30 -6.60
N LYS A 173 3.96 4.79 -7.59
CA LYS A 173 5.34 5.22 -7.80
C LYS A 173 5.38 6.69 -8.26
N PRO A 174 6.40 7.45 -7.83
CA PRO A 174 6.59 8.82 -8.30
C PRO A 174 6.88 8.89 -9.80
#